data_AF-A6KH83-F1
#
_entry.id   AF-A6KH83-F1
#
_cell.length_a   1.000
_cell.length_b   1.000
_cell.length_c   1.000
_cell.angle_alpha   90.00
_cell.angle_beta   90.00
_cell.angle_gamma   90.00
#
_symmetry.space_group_name_H-M   'P 1'
#
loop_
_entity.id
_entity.type
_entity.pdbx_description
1 polymer ?
#
loop_
_entity_poly.entity_id
_entity_poly.type
_entity_poly.pdbx_seq_one_letter_code
_entity_poly.pdbx_strand_id
1 'polypeptide(L)'
;MQPLLFLLIFVLFQEDEAGKIIGGREARPNSHPYMAFLLIQSPEGLSACGGFLVREDFVLTAGHCFGSSINVTLGAHNIRRQEGTQQHITVLRAIRHPDYNPPPVIQNDIMLLQGDSGGPLVCNNVAQGIVSYGSSSGNPPAVFTRIQSFMPWIKRTMRRLSSRY
;
A
#
# COMPACT_ATOMS: atom_id res chain seq x y z
N MET A 1 -6.79 -27.55 48.09
CA MET A 1 -5.57 -27.47 47.26
C MET A 1 -5.97 -27.57 45.79
N GLN A 2 -6.23 -26.43 45.15
CA GLN A 2 -6.54 -26.31 43.71
C GLN A 2 -5.37 -25.66 42.95
N PRO A 3 -4.26 -26.38 42.68
CA PRO A 3 -3.22 -25.87 41.79
C PRO A 3 -3.51 -26.19 40.31
N LEU A 4 -4.38 -27.17 40.02
CA LEU A 4 -4.64 -27.66 38.66
C LEU A 4 -5.58 -26.77 37.85
N LEU A 5 -6.44 -25.97 38.48
CA LEU A 5 -7.39 -25.10 37.78
C LEU A 5 -6.71 -23.84 37.19
N PHE A 6 -5.62 -23.38 37.81
CA PHE A 6 -4.85 -22.22 37.32
C PHE A 6 -4.00 -22.56 36.08
N LEU A 7 -3.55 -23.81 35.94
CA LEU A 7 -2.73 -24.24 34.80
C LEU A 7 -3.52 -24.34 33.49
N LEU A 8 -4.82 -24.63 33.57
CA LEU A 8 -5.71 -24.67 32.39
C LEU A 8 -6.08 -23.27 31.87
N ILE A 9 -6.07 -22.24 32.71
CA ILE A 9 -6.37 -20.87 32.29
C ILE A 9 -5.19 -20.26 31.50
N PHE A 10 -3.95 -20.68 31.78
CA PHE A 10 -2.77 -20.21 31.03
C PHE A 10 -2.69 -20.75 29.59
N VAL A 11 -3.33 -21.89 29.31
CA VAL A 11 -3.33 -22.50 27.96
C VAL A 11 -4.40 -21.87 27.06
N LEU A 12 -5.47 -21.30 27.63
CA LEU A 12 -6.60 -20.76 26.86
C LEU A 12 -6.44 -19.30 26.41
N PHE A 13 -5.33 -18.63 26.75
CA PHE A 13 -5.05 -17.24 26.38
C PHE A 13 -3.82 -17.07 25.47
N GLN A 14 -3.40 -18.11 24.75
CA GLN A 14 -2.64 -17.88 23.52
C GLN A 14 -3.64 -17.47 22.43
N GLU A 15 -3.99 -16.18 22.40
CA GLU A 15 -4.22 -15.54 21.12
C GLU A 15 -2.89 -15.59 20.37
N ASP A 16 -2.65 -16.72 19.71
CA ASP A 16 -1.60 -16.86 18.73
C ASP A 16 -2.05 -16.03 17.52
N GLU A 17 -1.84 -14.71 17.63
CA GLU A 17 -1.94 -13.74 16.56
C GLU A 17 -0.87 -14.09 15.53
N ALA A 18 -1.16 -15.08 14.70
CA ALA A 18 -0.42 -15.40 13.49
C ALA A 18 -0.33 -14.12 12.64
N GLY A 19 0.83 -13.45 12.70
CA GLY A 19 1.02 -12.12 12.10
C GLY A 19 1.97 -11.18 12.84
N LYS A 20 2.60 -11.60 13.94
CA LYS A 20 3.65 -10.80 14.63
C LYS A 20 5.04 -11.09 14.05
N ILE A 21 5.85 -10.04 13.88
CA ILE A 21 7.28 -10.19 13.59
C ILE A 21 7.95 -10.86 14.79
N ILE A 22 8.47 -12.08 14.59
CA ILE A 22 9.06 -12.90 15.66
C ILE A 22 10.28 -12.17 16.27
N GLY A 23 10.30 -12.04 17.60
CA GLY A 23 11.37 -11.32 18.32
C GLY A 23 11.31 -9.79 18.16
N GLY A 24 10.26 -9.26 17.54
CA GLY A 24 10.07 -7.82 17.34
C GLY A 24 9.46 -7.10 18.55
N ARG A 25 9.36 -5.79 18.41
CA ARG A 25 8.53 -4.91 19.24
C ARG A 25 7.66 -4.05 18.32
N GLU A 26 6.55 -3.55 18.84
CA GLU A 26 5.71 -2.61 18.10
C GLU A 26 6.55 -1.39 17.66
N ALA A 27 6.46 -1.04 16.37
CA ALA A 27 7.11 0.15 15.84
C ALA A 27 6.42 1.41 16.37
N ARG A 28 7.14 2.52 16.47
CA ARG A 28 6.49 3.81 16.78
C ARG A 28 5.53 4.16 15.62
N PRO A 29 4.29 4.61 15.90
CA PRO A 29 3.35 4.98 14.85
C PRO A 29 3.95 5.93 13.81
N ASN A 30 3.75 5.60 12.53
CA ASN A 30 4.23 6.36 11.36
C ASN A 30 5.76 6.56 11.26
N SER A 31 6.56 5.82 12.03
CA SER A 31 8.03 5.92 11.96
C SER A 31 8.65 5.34 10.69
N HIS A 32 7.91 4.52 9.95
CA HIS A 32 8.33 3.90 8.69
C HIS A 32 7.34 4.27 7.59
N PRO A 33 7.35 5.53 7.11
CA PRO A 33 6.31 6.06 6.22
C PRO A 33 6.27 5.41 4.84
N TYR A 34 7.33 4.71 4.45
CA TYR A 34 7.41 3.95 3.21
C TYR A 34 6.73 2.58 3.29
N MET A 35 6.37 2.08 4.49
CA MET A 35 5.77 0.75 4.61
C MET A 35 4.42 0.67 3.90
N ALA A 36 4.25 -0.40 3.14
CA ALA A 36 3.03 -0.73 2.43
C ALA A 36 2.46 -2.05 2.93
N PHE A 37 1.17 -2.06 3.23
CA PHE A 37 0.40 -3.28 3.43
C PHE A 37 -0.28 -3.66 2.12
N LEU A 38 -0.17 -4.92 1.72
CA LEU A 38 -0.75 -5.45 0.48
C LEU A 38 -1.83 -6.46 0.85
N LEU A 39 -3.05 -6.24 0.34
CA LEU A 39 -4.12 -7.23 0.36
C LEU A 39 -4.31 -7.78 -1.04
N ILE A 40 -4.07 -9.08 -1.19
CA ILE A 40 -3.97 -9.76 -2.48
C ILE A 40 -5.13 -10.75 -2.59
N GLN A 41 -5.86 -10.67 -3.70
CA GLN A 41 -6.86 -11.64 -4.07
C GLN A 41 -6.27 -12.62 -5.08
N SER A 42 -6.49 -13.91 -4.85
CA SER A 42 -6.03 -15.01 -5.70
C SER A 42 -7.12 -16.08 -5.78
N PRO A 43 -7.06 -17.02 -6.75
CA PRO A 43 -7.96 -18.18 -6.77
C PRO A 43 -7.93 -19.00 -5.47
N GLU A 44 -6.80 -19.01 -4.77
CA GLU A 44 -6.57 -19.72 -3.51
C GLU A 44 -7.14 -18.99 -2.28
N GLY A 45 -7.60 -17.75 -2.46
CA GLY A 45 -8.18 -16.91 -1.42
C GLY A 45 -7.47 -15.57 -1.24
N LEU A 46 -7.67 -14.98 -0.07
CA LEU A 46 -7.04 -13.71 0.32
C LEU A 46 -5.70 -13.97 1.01
N SER A 47 -4.66 -13.28 0.58
CA SER A 47 -3.35 -13.26 1.23
C SER A 47 -2.91 -11.84 1.54
N ALA A 48 -1.99 -11.72 2.50
CA ALA A 48 -1.41 -10.44 2.89
C ALA A 48 0.10 -10.47 2.67
N CYS A 49 0.65 -9.39 2.14
CA CYS A 49 2.08 -9.19 2.00
C CYS A 49 2.49 -7.80 2.51
N GLY A 50 3.80 -7.64 2.71
CA GLY A 50 4.42 -6.34 2.89
C GLY A 50 5.01 -5.80 1.59
N GLY A 51 5.30 -4.51 1.58
CA GLY A 51 6.09 -3.86 0.55
C GLY A 51 6.61 -2.52 1.05
N PHE A 52 7.29 -1.77 0.19
CA PHE A 52 7.69 -0.42 0.50
C PHE A 52 7.63 0.51 -0.71
N LEU A 53 7.22 1.75 -0.47
CA LEU A 53 7.14 2.81 -1.46
C LEU A 53 8.54 3.21 -1.91
N VAL A 54 8.82 3.10 -3.21
CA VAL A 54 10.09 3.49 -3.83
C VAL A 54 9.96 4.74 -4.70
N ARG A 55 8.73 5.05 -5.11
CA ARG A 55 8.31 6.28 -5.80
C ARG A 55 6.83 6.52 -5.51
N GLU A 56 6.35 7.75 -5.70
CA GLU A 56 4.95 8.14 -5.44
C GLU A 56 3.91 7.22 -6.12
N ASP A 57 4.28 6.61 -7.25
CA ASP A 57 3.44 5.69 -8.03
C ASP A 57 3.96 4.24 -8.05
N PHE A 58 5.01 3.90 -7.28
CA PHE A 58 5.56 2.53 -7.24
C PHE A 58 5.83 2.01 -5.83
N VAL A 59 5.29 0.82 -5.57
CA VAL A 59 5.64 -0.02 -4.42
C VAL A 59 6.46 -1.21 -4.88
N LEU A 60 7.54 -1.50 -4.16
CA LEU A 60 8.36 -2.70 -4.37
C LEU A 60 7.93 -3.79 -3.38
N THR A 61 7.80 -5.02 -3.87
CA THR A 61 7.42 -6.21 -3.08
C THR A 61 8.01 -7.48 -3.70
N ALA A 62 7.71 -8.63 -3.13
CA ALA A 62 8.14 -9.94 -3.63
C ALA A 62 7.31 -10.39 -4.84
N GLY A 63 7.92 -11.17 -5.72
CA GLY A 63 7.28 -11.71 -6.92
C GLY A 63 6.19 -12.74 -6.62
N HIS A 64 6.33 -13.49 -5.53
CA HIS A 64 5.32 -14.45 -5.07
C HIS A 64 4.06 -13.79 -4.49
N CYS A 65 4.09 -12.48 -4.19
CA CYS A 65 2.95 -11.70 -3.71
C CYS A 65 1.99 -11.27 -4.84
N PHE A 66 2.01 -11.97 -5.98
CA PHE A 66 1.13 -11.67 -7.10
C PHE A 66 -0.27 -12.26 -6.90
N GLY A 67 -1.29 -11.55 -7.35
CA GLY A 67 -2.66 -12.04 -7.41
C GLY A 67 -3.46 -11.38 -8.53
N SER A 68 -4.72 -11.76 -8.66
CA SER A 68 -5.66 -11.20 -9.65
C SER A 68 -6.03 -9.74 -9.35
N SER A 69 -6.03 -9.36 -8.07
CA SER A 69 -6.22 -7.99 -7.60
C SER A 69 -5.33 -7.73 -6.39
N ILE A 70 -4.73 -6.55 -6.33
CA ILE A 70 -3.83 -6.14 -5.25
C ILE A 70 -4.23 -4.74 -4.80
N ASN A 71 -4.59 -4.61 -3.53
CA ASN A 71 -4.84 -3.32 -2.89
C ASN A 71 -3.65 -2.96 -2.00
N VAL A 72 -3.14 -1.74 -2.16
CA VAL A 72 -2.04 -1.21 -1.37
C VAL A 72 -2.60 -0.24 -0.33
N THR A 73 -2.21 -0.39 0.93
CA THR A 73 -2.47 0.61 1.98
C THR A 73 -1.14 1.17 2.49
N LEU A 74 -0.96 2.48 2.35
CA LEU A 74 0.17 3.25 2.91
C LEU A 74 -0.26 3.99 4.18
N GLY A 75 0.71 4.42 4.99
CA GLY A 75 0.46 5.30 6.14
C GLY A 75 -0.36 4.67 7.27
N ALA A 76 -0.41 3.33 7.30
CA ALA A 76 -1.06 2.56 8.36
C ALA A 76 -0.08 2.28 9.50
N HIS A 77 -0.55 2.38 10.73
CA HIS A 77 0.07 1.76 11.91
C HIS A 77 -0.74 0.54 12.35
N ASN A 78 -2.06 0.68 12.46
CA ASN A 78 -2.97 -0.42 12.74
C ASN A 78 -3.91 -0.70 11.55
N ILE A 79 -3.64 -1.78 10.81
CA ILE A 79 -4.39 -2.12 9.59
C ILE A 79 -5.86 -2.53 9.85
N ARG A 80 -6.21 -2.88 11.10
CA ARG A 80 -7.59 -3.22 11.48
C ARG A 80 -8.43 -1.98 11.81
N ARG A 81 -7.82 -0.80 11.91
CA ARG A 81 -8.49 0.47 12.21
C ARG A 81 -8.46 1.38 10.99
N GLN A 82 -9.52 2.17 10.82
CA GLN A 82 -9.51 3.27 9.87
C GLN A 82 -8.73 4.45 10.48
N GLU A 83 -7.51 4.68 10.01
CA GLU A 83 -6.67 5.79 10.46
C GLU A 83 -6.73 6.92 9.43
N GLY A 84 -6.77 8.18 9.87
CA GLY A 84 -6.78 9.34 8.96
C GLY A 84 -5.49 9.52 8.15
N THR A 85 -4.45 8.77 8.49
CA THR A 85 -3.16 8.72 7.79
C THR A 85 -3.12 7.70 6.66
N GLN A 86 -4.09 6.79 6.61
CA GLN A 86 -4.11 5.72 5.62
C GLN A 86 -4.45 6.23 4.24
N GLN A 87 -3.74 5.71 3.24
CA GLN A 87 -4.03 5.93 1.84
C GLN A 87 -4.15 4.59 1.14
N HIS A 88 -5.29 4.38 0.48
CA HIS A 88 -5.53 3.18 -0.30
C HIS A 88 -5.25 3.47 -1.77
N ILE A 89 -4.32 2.71 -2.35
CA ILE A 89 -3.91 2.84 -3.75
C ILE A 89 -4.36 1.58 -4.49
N THR A 90 -5.05 1.79 -5.61
CA THR A 90 -5.42 0.71 -6.51
C THR A 90 -4.21 0.40 -7.39
N VAL A 91 -3.79 -0.87 -7.42
CA VAL A 91 -2.70 -1.28 -8.32
C VAL A 91 -3.24 -1.37 -9.74
N LEU A 92 -2.69 -0.54 -10.63
CA LEU A 92 -2.97 -0.60 -12.06
C LEU A 92 -2.18 -1.72 -12.74
N ARG A 93 -0.93 -1.94 -12.32
CA ARG A 93 -0.04 -2.91 -12.96
C ARG A 93 0.86 -3.59 -11.95
N ALA A 94 0.87 -4.92 -11.98
CA ALA A 94 1.81 -5.75 -11.22
C ALA A 94 2.88 -6.28 -12.18
N ILE A 95 4.09 -5.73 -12.10
CA ILE A 95 5.22 -6.04 -12.98
C ILE A 95 6.16 -6.97 -12.23
N ARG A 96 5.92 -8.28 -12.35
CA ARG A 96 6.82 -9.30 -11.80
C ARG A 96 8.09 -9.38 -12.63
N HIS A 97 9.21 -9.74 -12.00
CA HIS A 97 10.44 -10.02 -12.74
C HIS A 97 10.16 -11.04 -13.87
N PRO A 98 10.62 -10.79 -15.11
CA PRO A 98 10.33 -11.67 -16.25
C PRO A 98 10.84 -13.10 -16.04
N ASP A 99 11.98 -13.23 -15.36
CA ASP A 99 12.60 -14.53 -15.02
C ASP A 99 12.21 -15.04 -13.62
N TYR A 100 11.09 -14.62 -13.04
CA TYR A 100 10.61 -15.15 -11.75
C TYR A 100 10.42 -16.67 -11.83
N ASN A 101 11.08 -17.41 -10.93
CA ASN A 101 10.93 -18.86 -10.81
C ASN A 101 10.20 -19.19 -9.49
N PRO A 102 9.02 -19.84 -9.53
CA PRO A 102 8.30 -20.26 -8.32
C PRO A 102 8.97 -21.46 -7.63
N PRO A 103 8.48 -21.88 -6.45
CA PRO A 103 8.94 -23.11 -5.79
C PRO A 103 8.98 -24.32 -6.75
N PRO A 104 9.96 -25.23 -6.60
CA PRO A 104 10.76 -25.47 -5.40
C PRO A 104 11.99 -24.58 -5.24
N VAL A 105 12.42 -23.86 -6.27
CA VAL A 105 13.59 -22.96 -6.22
C VAL A 105 13.14 -21.54 -6.51
N ILE A 106 12.87 -20.77 -5.46
CA ILE A 106 12.45 -19.38 -5.60
C ILE A 106 13.63 -18.55 -6.14
N GLN A 107 13.48 -17.95 -7.33
CA GLN A 107 14.46 -17.04 -7.93
C GLN A 107 13.78 -15.80 -8.50
N ASN A 108 14.52 -14.68 -8.52
CA ASN A 108 14.04 -13.40 -9.04
C ASN A 108 12.69 -12.97 -8.41
N ASP A 109 12.57 -13.19 -7.10
CA ASP A 109 11.35 -12.97 -6.31
C ASP A 109 11.14 -11.49 -5.99
N ILE A 110 10.92 -10.70 -7.05
CA ILE A 110 10.75 -9.25 -6.99
C ILE A 110 9.66 -8.80 -7.95
N MET A 111 8.87 -7.83 -7.52
CA MET A 111 7.77 -7.26 -8.29
C MET A 111 7.57 -5.77 -7.97
N LEU A 112 7.31 -5.00 -9.01
CA LEU A 112 6.88 -3.60 -8.91
C LEU A 112 5.36 -3.51 -9.06
N LEU A 113 4.73 -2.79 -8.15
CA LEU A 113 3.31 -2.45 -8.21
C LEU A 113 3.19 -0.98 -8.61
N GLN A 114 2.63 -0.72 -9.78
CA GLN A 114 2.32 0.63 -10.22
C GLN A 114 0.90 1.01 -9.77
N GLY A 115 0.81 2.08 -9.00
CA GLY A 115 -0.45 2.68 -8.55
C GLY A 115 -0.89 3.88 -9.38
N ASP A 116 -2.09 4.37 -9.10
CA ASP A 116 -2.69 5.56 -9.73
C ASP A 116 -2.72 6.78 -8.81
N SER A 117 -1.76 6.90 -7.86
CA SER A 117 -1.75 7.78 -6.67
C SER A 117 -1.97 9.30 -6.89
N GLY A 118 -2.41 9.77 -8.06
CA GLY A 118 -2.57 11.17 -8.39
C GLY A 118 -1.22 11.85 -8.62
N GLY A 119 -0.21 11.09 -9.06
CA GLY A 119 1.11 11.63 -9.39
C GLY A 119 1.01 12.80 -10.38
N PRO A 120 1.87 13.82 -10.27
CA PRO A 120 1.80 14.97 -11.16
C PRO A 120 2.33 14.62 -12.56
N LEU A 121 1.60 15.03 -13.60
CA LEU A 121 2.18 15.20 -14.92
C LEU A 121 3.01 16.47 -14.91
N VAL A 122 4.34 16.33 -14.92
CA VAL A 122 5.28 17.45 -14.93
C VAL A 122 5.76 17.73 -16.34
N CYS A 123 5.51 18.94 -16.84
CA CYS A 123 6.05 19.43 -18.11
C CYS A 123 6.83 20.72 -17.85
N ASN A 124 8.08 20.81 -18.31
CA ASN A 124 8.95 21.97 -18.08
C ASN A 124 9.04 22.37 -16.59
N ASN A 125 9.20 21.37 -15.72
CA ASN A 125 9.23 21.52 -14.26
C ASN A 125 7.95 22.12 -13.62
N VAL A 126 6.82 22.14 -14.34
CA VAL A 126 5.53 22.58 -13.82
C VAL A 126 4.55 21.42 -13.78
N ALA A 127 3.85 21.24 -12.65
CA ALA A 127 2.75 20.29 -12.55
C ALA A 127 1.57 20.79 -13.41
N GLN A 128 1.32 20.11 -14.52
CA GLN A 128 0.27 20.42 -15.49
C GLN A 128 -0.99 19.56 -15.28
N GLY A 129 -0.79 18.33 -14.80
CA GLY A 129 -1.88 17.38 -14.61
C GLY A 129 -1.71 16.53 -13.36
N ILE A 130 -2.79 15.86 -12.98
CA ILE A 130 -2.84 14.85 -11.91
C ILE A 130 -3.33 13.57 -12.58
N VAL A 131 -2.65 12.44 -12.39
CA VAL A 131 -3.14 11.14 -12.90
C VAL A 131 -4.59 10.95 -12.46
N SER A 132 -5.48 10.60 -13.40
CA SER A 132 -6.91 10.41 -13.11
C SER A 132 -7.35 8.96 -13.37
N TYR A 133 -7.22 8.45 -14.59
CA TYR A 133 -7.48 7.05 -14.90
C TYR A 133 -6.76 6.66 -16.20
N GLY A 134 -6.62 5.36 -16.44
CA GLY A 134 -5.99 4.83 -17.66
C GLY A 134 -6.40 3.39 -17.91
N SER A 135 -5.89 2.80 -18.97
CA SER A 135 -6.09 1.37 -19.23
C SER A 135 -5.54 0.54 -18.06
N SER A 136 -6.28 -0.47 -17.62
CA SER A 136 -5.80 -1.47 -16.64
C SER A 136 -4.57 -2.24 -17.14
N SER A 137 -4.37 -2.32 -18.46
CA SER A 137 -3.15 -2.89 -19.05
C SER A 137 -1.94 -1.94 -18.99
N GLY A 138 -2.14 -0.67 -18.60
CA GLY A 138 -1.11 0.35 -18.58
C GLY A 138 -0.72 0.90 -19.96
N ASN A 139 -1.44 0.49 -21.02
CA ASN A 139 -1.22 0.98 -22.36
C ASN A 139 -1.72 2.42 -22.52
N PRO A 140 -0.96 3.31 -23.19
CA PRO A 140 -1.43 4.65 -23.53
C PRO A 140 -2.70 4.62 -24.40
N PRO A 141 -3.54 5.69 -24.35
CA PRO A 141 -3.37 6.90 -23.54
C PRO A 141 -3.86 6.73 -22.10
N ALA A 142 -3.34 7.58 -21.20
CA ALA A 142 -3.90 7.79 -19.86
C ALA A 142 -4.53 9.19 -19.77
N VAL A 143 -5.49 9.34 -18.87
CA VAL A 143 -6.24 10.58 -18.63
C VAL A 143 -5.74 11.27 -17.39
N PHE A 144 -5.53 12.59 -17.51
CA PHE A 144 -5.05 13.46 -16.45
C PHE A 144 -6.03 14.59 -16.18
N THR A 145 -6.26 14.91 -14.92
CA THR A 145 -6.96 16.15 -14.54
C THR A 145 -6.06 17.33 -14.83
N ARG A 146 -6.50 18.27 -15.69
CA ARG A 146 -5.74 19.49 -16.02
C ARG A 146 -5.76 20.47 -14.86
N ILE A 147 -4.62 20.66 -14.18
CA ILE A 147 -4.50 21.52 -12.99
C ILE A 147 -4.93 22.97 -13.29
N GLN A 148 -4.56 23.49 -14.46
CA GLN A 148 -4.86 24.88 -14.86
C GLN A 148 -6.35 25.22 -14.76
N SER A 149 -7.24 24.29 -15.11
CA SER A 149 -8.70 24.47 -15.04
C SER A 149 -9.21 24.70 -13.61
N PHE A 150 -8.47 24.23 -12.60
CA PHE A 150 -8.87 24.29 -11.19
C PHE A 150 -8.12 25.36 -10.39
N MET A 151 -7.17 26.09 -10.99
CA MET A 151 -6.37 27.11 -10.29
C MET A 151 -7.20 28.18 -9.56
N PRO A 152 -8.34 28.69 -10.09
CA PRO A 152 -9.18 29.63 -9.34
C PRO A 152 -9.74 29.02 -8.04
N TRP A 153 -10.12 27.74 -8.06
CA TRP A 153 -10.60 27.03 -6.88
C TRP A 153 -9.46 26.73 -5.91
N ILE A 154 -8.33 26.19 -6.40
CA ILE A 154 -7.14 25.89 -5.58
C ILE A 154 -6.70 27.13 -4.79
N LYS A 155 -6.49 28.26 -5.48
CA LYS A 155 -6.06 29.53 -4.84
C LYS A 155 -7.05 29.99 -3.78
N ARG A 156 -8.35 29.89 -4.06
CA ARG A 156 -9.41 30.30 -3.13
C ARG A 156 -9.42 29.43 -1.88
N THR A 157 -9.32 28.12 -2.04
CA THR A 157 -9.31 27.15 -0.94
C THR A 157 -8.07 27.30 -0.07
N MET A 158 -6.88 27.41 -0.68
CA MET A 158 -5.63 27.63 0.07
C MET A 158 -5.66 28.91 0.90
N ARG A 159 -6.16 30.03 0.33
CA ARG A 159 -6.32 31.30 1.06
C ARG A 159 -7.23 31.18 2.28
N ARG A 160 -8.33 30.41 2.18
CA ARG A 160 -9.25 30.19 3.29
C ARG A 160 -8.64 29.33 4.41
N LEU A 161 -7.77 28.39 4.05
CA LEU A 161 -7.09 27.54 5.02
C LEU A 161 -5.95 28.29 5.71
N SER A 162 -5.24 29.15 4.98
CA SER A 162 -4.18 30.00 5.54
C SER A 162 -4.68 31.14 6.42
N SER A 163 -5.96 31.52 6.32
CA SER A 163 -6.57 32.56 7.16
C SER A 163 -7.24 32.01 8.43
N ARG A 164 -7.20 30.69 8.64
CA ARG A 164 -7.72 30.02 9.84
C ARG A 164 -6.63 29.70 10.88
N TYR A 165 -5.39 30.03 10.56
CA TYR A 165 -4.22 30.04 11.45
C TYR A 165 -3.63 31.45 11.42
#